data_AF-R7LC94-F1
#
_entry.id   AF-R7LC94-F1
#
_cell.length_a   1.000
_cell.length_b   1.000
_cell.length_c   1.000
_cell.angle_alpha   90.00
_cell.angle_beta   90.00
_cell.angle_gamma   90.00
#
_symmetry.space_group_name_H-M   'P 1'
#
loop_
_entity.id
_entity.type
_entity.pdbx_description
1 polymer ?
#
loop_
_entity_poly.entity_id
_entity_poly.type
_entity_poly.pdbx_seq_one_letter_code
_entity_poly.pdbx_strand_id
1 'polypeptide(L)'
;MAKKSKVLFPALLMGAQEMLSALKSVAGWAMAHKFLAGVIAGCVLLLSVSQSNRRGEYYFRTADELRYLQDLRQKYSGAKYMLTKEEAEAAIAQACSFLSKCGGGSPAYDTPQARDLLFGTAIAESGLSPRFQDSEGDAIGLFQIEYGTYRDILNRVLKKNNPLLYESILSHFGNGGKISFEDLQTKNALSAVFARLKYAQSGVLLPEAGDYAAQGAYYKKYYNTHLGKGSVSNFVRKRIEYENGAAVRSSGGVSSPAKAASSSKKQN
;
A
#
# COMPACT_ATOMS: atom_id res chain seq x y z
N MET A 1 -38.31 24.86 33.84
CA MET A 1 -37.21 23.99 34.33
C MET A 1 -36.59 23.28 33.14
N ALA A 2 -35.50 23.81 32.59
CA ALA A 2 -34.81 23.26 31.41
C ALA A 2 -33.56 22.50 31.86
N LYS A 3 -33.59 21.17 31.78
CA LYS A 3 -32.43 20.32 32.05
C LYS A 3 -31.62 20.20 30.74
N LYS A 4 -30.53 20.94 30.65
CA LYS A 4 -29.54 20.82 29.56
C LYS A 4 -28.81 19.48 29.70
N SER A 5 -29.06 18.52 28.80
CA SER A 5 -28.19 17.37 28.60
C SER A 5 -26.99 17.79 27.74
N LYS A 6 -25.87 18.11 28.40
CA LYS A 6 -24.56 18.15 27.72
C LYS A 6 -24.09 16.70 27.54
N VAL A 7 -24.36 16.13 26.38
CA VAL A 7 -23.55 14.99 25.91
C VAL A 7 -22.33 15.61 25.26
N LEU A 8 -21.21 15.62 25.99
CA LEU A 8 -19.93 16.09 25.51
C LEU A 8 -18.89 15.01 25.86
N PHE A 9 -18.47 14.23 24.87
CA PHE A 9 -17.22 13.49 24.93
C PHE A 9 -16.45 13.76 23.64
N PRO A 10 -15.50 14.71 23.64
CA PRO A 10 -14.31 14.59 22.83
C PRO A 10 -13.32 13.75 23.65
N ALA A 11 -13.19 12.47 23.29
CA ALA A 11 -11.94 11.78 23.58
C ALA A 11 -10.85 12.47 22.75
N LEU A 12 -9.76 12.88 23.41
CA LEU A 12 -8.36 12.88 22.95
C LEU A 12 -7.60 14.13 23.43
N LEU A 13 -7.12 14.10 24.68
CA LEU A 13 -5.89 14.73 25.18
C LEU A 13 -5.81 14.49 26.71
N MET A 14 -5.44 13.27 27.12
CA MET A 14 -5.03 13.05 28.52
C MET A 14 -3.69 13.75 28.73
N GLY A 15 -3.63 14.68 29.69
CA GLY A 15 -2.38 15.31 30.12
C GLY A 15 -1.47 14.32 30.84
N ALA A 16 -0.16 14.60 30.88
CA ALA A 16 0.85 13.71 31.46
C ALA A 16 0.55 13.30 32.92
N GLN A 17 -0.10 14.19 33.70
CA GLN A 17 -0.49 13.90 35.09
C GLN A 17 -1.64 12.88 35.20
N GLU A 18 -2.64 12.95 34.32
CA GLU A 18 -3.73 11.98 34.23
C GLU A 18 -3.21 10.59 33.80
N MET A 19 -2.20 10.58 32.93
CA MET A 19 -1.54 9.35 32.51
C MET A 19 -0.76 8.70 33.67
N LEU A 20 -0.05 9.52 34.46
CA LEU A 20 0.68 9.05 35.64
C LEU A 20 -0.25 8.54 36.75
N SER A 21 -1.40 9.17 36.96
CA SER A 21 -2.38 8.72 37.96
C SER A 21 -3.01 7.39 37.54
N ALA A 22 -3.36 7.23 36.26
CA ALA A 22 -3.84 5.98 35.69
C ALA A 22 -2.80 4.85 35.78
N LEU A 23 -1.52 5.14 35.53
CA LEU A 23 -0.44 4.16 35.66
C LEU A 23 -0.27 3.68 37.12
N LYS A 24 -0.34 4.61 38.09
CA LYS A 24 -0.25 4.29 39.51
C LYS A 24 -1.44 3.45 39.98
N SER A 25 -2.65 3.74 39.51
CA SER A 25 -3.85 2.98 39.88
C SER A 25 -3.83 1.56 39.31
N VAL A 26 -3.37 1.39 38.06
CA VAL A 26 -3.16 0.08 37.45
C VAL A 26 -2.09 -0.72 38.19
N ALA A 27 -0.97 -0.08 38.56
CA ALA A 27 0.09 -0.73 39.34
C ALA A 27 -0.38 -1.14 40.73
N GLY A 28 -1.13 -0.28 41.43
CA GLY A 28 -1.73 -0.60 42.74
C GLY A 28 -2.72 -1.76 42.66
N TRP A 29 -3.58 -1.75 41.64
CA TRP A 29 -4.53 -2.85 41.41
C TRP A 29 -3.82 -4.18 41.10
N ALA A 30 -2.78 -4.16 40.25
CA ALA A 30 -2.00 -5.34 39.90
C ALA A 30 -1.27 -5.92 41.12
N MET A 31 -0.76 -5.06 42.01
CA MET A 31 -0.14 -5.48 43.27
C MET A 31 -1.14 -6.09 44.26
N ALA A 32 -2.38 -5.61 44.28
CA ALA A 32 -3.45 -6.17 45.10
C ALA A 32 -4.01 -7.49 44.53
N HIS A 33 -3.93 -7.69 43.21
CA HIS A 33 -4.53 -8.82 42.51
C HIS A 33 -3.47 -9.61 41.72
N LYS A 34 -2.34 -9.93 42.35
CA LYS A 34 -1.15 -10.52 41.68
C LYS A 34 -1.47 -11.74 40.80
N PHE A 35 -2.35 -12.63 41.28
CA PHE A 35 -2.78 -13.81 40.53
C PHE A 35 -3.59 -13.43 39.27
N LEU A 36 -4.61 -12.60 39.43
CA LEU A 36 -5.47 -12.16 38.32
C LEU A 36 -4.71 -11.28 37.30
N ALA A 37 -3.82 -10.42 37.79
CA ALA A 37 -2.90 -9.64 36.96
C ALA A 37 -1.96 -10.55 36.15
N GLY A 38 -1.46 -11.63 36.75
CA GLY A 38 -0.68 -12.66 36.07
C GLY A 38 -1.49 -13.39 34.99
N VAL A 39 -2.74 -13.75 35.26
CA VAL A 39 -3.64 -14.36 34.26
C VAL A 39 -3.91 -13.41 33.10
N ILE A 40 -4.23 -12.14 33.37
CA ILE A 40 -4.47 -11.13 32.32
C ILE A 40 -3.20 -10.92 31.48
N ALA A 41 -2.03 -10.77 32.12
CA ALA A 41 -0.76 -10.64 31.42
C ALA A 41 -0.48 -11.88 30.54
N GLY A 42 -0.73 -13.08 31.06
CA GLY A 42 -0.64 -14.34 30.32
C GLY A 42 -1.58 -14.38 29.10
N CYS A 43 -2.84 -13.99 29.25
CA CYS A 43 -3.80 -13.90 28.15
C CYS A 43 -3.38 -12.88 27.08
N VAL A 44 -2.91 -11.69 27.49
CA VAL A 44 -2.41 -10.67 26.55
C VAL A 44 -1.17 -11.17 25.80
N LEU A 45 -0.25 -11.86 26.49
CA LEU A 45 0.95 -12.43 25.89
C LEU A 45 0.60 -13.56 24.91
N LEU A 46 -0.32 -14.45 25.29
CA LEU A 46 -0.84 -15.51 24.41
C LEU A 46 -1.56 -14.94 23.18
N LEU A 47 -2.35 -13.88 23.33
CA LEU A 47 -3.00 -13.19 22.21
C LEU A 47 -1.97 -12.53 21.29
N SER A 48 -0.92 -11.92 21.86
CA SER A 48 0.17 -11.30 21.09
C SER A 48 0.98 -12.34 20.31
N VAL A 49 1.34 -13.46 20.95
CA VAL A 49 2.03 -14.59 20.30
C VAL A 49 1.15 -15.24 19.24
N SER A 50 -0.15 -15.43 19.51
CA SER A 50 -1.11 -15.96 18.53
C SER A 50 -1.23 -15.03 17.31
N GLN A 51 -1.29 -13.71 17.51
CA GLN A 51 -1.35 -12.74 16.42
C GLN A 51 -0.04 -12.71 15.60
N SER A 52 1.11 -12.78 16.26
CA SER A 52 2.42 -12.86 15.58
C SER A 52 2.59 -14.16 14.79
N ASN A 53 2.22 -15.31 15.36
CA ASN A 53 2.25 -16.60 14.66
C ASN A 53 1.31 -16.65 13.46
N ARG A 54 0.11 -16.04 13.56
CA ARG A 54 -0.84 -15.97 12.42
C ARG A 54 -0.32 -15.14 11.24
N ARG A 55 0.57 -14.16 11.47
CA ARG A 55 1.21 -13.42 10.38
C ARG A 55 2.38 -14.21 9.78
N GLY A 56 3.14 -14.93 10.59
CA GLY A 56 4.30 -15.72 10.15
C GLY A 56 3.97 -16.85 9.16
N GLU A 57 2.77 -17.43 9.25
CA GLU A 57 2.32 -18.52 8.37
C GLU A 57 2.40 -18.18 6.88
N TYR A 58 2.15 -16.91 6.50
CA TYR A 58 2.17 -16.49 5.10
C TYR A 58 3.57 -16.21 4.54
N TYR A 59 4.60 -16.19 5.39
CA TYR A 59 5.99 -15.93 4.98
C TYR A 59 6.80 -17.21 4.77
N PHE A 60 6.35 -18.35 5.27
CA PHE A 60 6.95 -19.66 4.96
C PHE A 60 6.59 -20.10 3.54
N ARG A 61 7.56 -20.60 2.78
CA ARG A 61 7.39 -20.99 1.37
C ARG A 61 7.64 -22.47 1.17
N THR A 62 6.77 -23.11 0.40
CA THR A 62 6.98 -24.47 -0.08
C THR A 62 8.01 -24.51 -1.21
N ALA A 63 8.55 -25.69 -1.51
CA ALA A 63 9.45 -25.87 -2.65
C ALA A 63 8.80 -25.47 -3.99
N ASP A 64 7.50 -25.70 -4.14
CA ASP A 64 6.73 -25.36 -5.33
C ASP A 64 6.55 -23.86 -5.47
N GLU A 65 6.28 -23.16 -4.35
CA GLU A 65 6.22 -21.70 -4.32
C GLU A 65 7.58 -21.08 -4.63
N LEU A 66 8.68 -21.66 -4.15
CA LEU A 66 10.03 -21.20 -4.50
C LEU A 66 10.32 -21.33 -6.00
N ARG A 67 9.97 -22.47 -6.61
CA ARG A 67 10.11 -22.66 -8.07
C ARG A 67 9.24 -21.67 -8.84
N TYR A 68 7.99 -21.50 -8.43
CA TYR A 68 7.10 -20.51 -9.04
C TYR A 68 7.67 -19.08 -9.00
N LEU A 69 8.26 -18.66 -7.87
CA LEU A 69 8.90 -17.35 -7.77
C LEU A 69 10.17 -17.24 -8.63
N GLN A 70 10.94 -18.33 -8.77
CA GLN A 70 12.09 -18.38 -9.68
C GLN A 70 11.66 -18.23 -11.14
N ASP A 71 10.59 -18.92 -11.56
CA ASP A 71 10.04 -18.82 -12.91
C ASP A 71 9.56 -17.38 -13.20
N LEU A 72 8.87 -16.75 -12.24
CA LEU A 72 8.44 -15.36 -12.37
C LEU A 72 9.62 -14.39 -12.45
N ARG A 73 10.65 -14.60 -11.62
CA ARG A 73 11.89 -13.79 -11.68
C ARG A 73 12.53 -13.88 -13.05
N GLN A 74 12.67 -15.08 -13.61
CA GLN A 74 13.24 -15.26 -14.94
C GLN A 74 12.36 -14.62 -16.02
N LYS A 75 11.04 -14.77 -15.92
CA LYS A 75 10.08 -14.24 -16.89
C LYS A 75 10.01 -12.72 -16.88
N TYR A 76 10.15 -12.07 -15.73
CA TYR A 76 9.93 -10.63 -15.52
C TYR A 76 11.15 -9.90 -14.96
N SER A 77 12.36 -10.42 -15.20
CA SER A 77 13.61 -9.72 -14.88
C SER A 77 13.70 -8.40 -15.63
N GLY A 78 14.10 -7.35 -14.91
CA GLY A 78 14.20 -5.99 -15.46
C GLY A 78 12.86 -5.32 -15.81
N ALA A 79 12.96 -4.01 -16.03
CA ALA A 79 11.89 -3.16 -16.51
C ALA A 79 11.57 -3.45 -17.99
N LYS A 80 10.37 -3.95 -18.29
CA LYS A 80 9.94 -4.18 -19.70
C LYS A 80 9.20 -2.99 -20.31
N TYR A 81 8.58 -2.18 -19.47
CA TYR A 81 7.85 -0.98 -19.88
C TYR A 81 7.78 0.02 -18.72
N MET A 82 7.50 1.28 -19.03
CA MET A 82 7.31 2.35 -18.07
C MET A 82 5.94 2.98 -18.35
N LEU A 83 5.12 3.13 -17.31
CA LEU A 83 3.83 3.79 -17.44
C LEU A 83 4.03 5.30 -17.58
N THR A 84 3.13 5.94 -18.33
CA THR A 84 2.95 7.39 -18.22
C THR A 84 2.30 7.77 -16.89
N LYS A 85 2.27 9.07 -16.58
CA LYS A 85 1.57 9.59 -15.41
C LYS A 85 0.09 9.19 -15.46
N GLU A 86 -0.53 9.40 -16.60
CA GLU A 86 -1.95 9.20 -16.85
C GLU A 86 -2.32 7.72 -16.73
N GLU A 87 -1.50 6.80 -17.24
CA GLU A 87 -1.72 5.37 -17.11
C GLU A 87 -1.65 4.91 -15.65
N ALA A 88 -0.66 5.41 -14.89
CA ALA A 88 -0.50 5.09 -13.48
C ALA A 88 -1.66 5.65 -12.65
N GLU A 89 -2.03 6.91 -12.87
CA GLU A 89 -3.16 7.56 -12.20
C GLU A 89 -4.50 6.88 -12.55
N ALA A 90 -4.70 6.47 -13.80
CA ALA A 90 -5.89 5.74 -14.23
C ALA A 90 -5.99 4.38 -13.53
N ALA A 91 -4.90 3.61 -13.46
CA ALA A 91 -4.88 2.33 -12.75
C ALA A 91 -5.18 2.50 -11.24
N ILE A 92 -4.61 3.52 -10.62
CA ILE A 92 -4.85 3.86 -9.20
C ILE A 92 -6.30 4.29 -8.99
N ALA A 93 -6.84 5.15 -9.85
CA ALA A 93 -8.22 5.61 -9.77
C ALA A 93 -9.22 4.45 -9.96
N GLN A 94 -8.96 3.55 -10.91
CA GLN A 94 -9.76 2.33 -11.10
C GLN A 94 -9.77 1.49 -9.82
N ALA A 95 -8.60 1.23 -9.22
CA ALA A 95 -8.46 0.44 -8.01
C ALA A 95 -9.20 1.06 -6.81
N CYS A 96 -8.97 2.34 -6.56
CA CYS A 96 -9.59 3.07 -5.46
C CYS A 96 -11.11 3.13 -5.62
N SER A 97 -11.60 3.47 -6.82
CA SER A 97 -13.03 3.54 -7.10
C SER A 97 -13.70 2.17 -6.98
N PHE A 98 -13.06 1.12 -7.49
CA PHE A 98 -13.53 -0.25 -7.36
C PHE A 98 -13.68 -0.65 -5.89
N LEU A 99 -12.65 -0.43 -5.07
CA LEU A 99 -12.69 -0.73 -3.64
C LEU A 99 -13.75 0.10 -2.90
N SER A 100 -13.94 1.37 -3.26
CA SER A 100 -14.97 2.21 -2.66
C SER A 100 -16.39 1.72 -2.98
N LYS A 101 -16.60 1.15 -4.17
CA LYS A 101 -17.90 0.59 -4.58
C LYS A 101 -18.19 -0.75 -3.89
N CYS A 102 -17.18 -1.61 -3.75
CA CYS A 102 -17.37 -2.99 -3.26
C CYS A 102 -17.08 -3.19 -1.76
N GLY A 103 -16.38 -2.24 -1.10
CA GLY A 103 -15.78 -2.42 0.22
C GLY A 103 -16.62 -1.99 1.44
N GLY A 104 -17.90 -1.67 1.27
CA GLY A 104 -18.82 -1.46 2.42
C GLY A 104 -18.64 -0.18 3.25
N GLY A 105 -17.87 0.81 2.78
CA GLY A 105 -18.02 2.20 3.26
C GLY A 105 -17.12 2.72 4.40
N SER A 106 -15.99 2.08 4.76
CA SER A 106 -14.90 2.76 5.54
C SER A 106 -13.58 1.96 5.53
N PRO A 107 -12.38 2.59 5.48
CA PRO A 107 -12.14 4.01 5.21
C PRO A 107 -12.44 4.34 3.75
N ALA A 108 -12.53 5.63 3.41
CA ALA A 108 -12.67 6.06 2.03
C ALA A 108 -11.50 5.50 1.21
N TYR A 109 -11.77 4.40 0.49
CA TYR A 109 -10.78 3.75 -0.37
C TYR A 109 -10.37 4.69 -1.49
N ASP A 110 -11.28 5.58 -1.87
CA ASP A 110 -11.14 6.56 -2.92
C ASP A 110 -11.17 7.99 -2.38
N THR A 111 -9.99 8.54 -2.10
CA THR A 111 -9.80 9.96 -1.77
C THR A 111 -8.60 10.53 -2.53
N PRO A 112 -8.50 11.86 -2.67
CA PRO A 112 -7.29 12.49 -3.20
C PRO A 112 -6.02 12.06 -2.44
N GLN A 113 -6.09 11.96 -1.11
CA GLN A 113 -4.98 11.49 -0.26
C GLN A 113 -4.56 10.05 -0.61
N ALA A 114 -5.53 9.15 -0.80
CA ALA A 114 -5.26 7.76 -1.14
C ALA A 114 -4.61 7.63 -2.51
N ARG A 115 -5.14 8.34 -3.51
CA ARG A 115 -4.60 8.31 -4.87
C ARG A 115 -3.19 8.90 -4.92
N ASP A 116 -2.98 10.04 -4.26
CA ASP A 116 -1.69 10.72 -4.25
C ASP A 116 -0.60 9.91 -3.53
N LEU A 117 -0.93 9.33 -2.37
CA LEU A 117 -0.04 8.42 -1.63
C LEU A 117 0.32 7.18 -2.47
N LEU A 118 -0.65 6.57 -3.16
CA LEU A 118 -0.40 5.43 -4.04
C LEU A 118 0.48 5.82 -5.22
N PHE A 119 0.24 6.98 -5.84
CA PHE A 119 1.08 7.45 -6.94
C PHE A 119 2.53 7.65 -6.47
N GLY A 120 2.74 8.23 -5.28
CA GLY A 120 4.07 8.36 -4.72
C GLY A 120 4.71 7.03 -4.34
N THR A 121 3.91 6.07 -3.88
CA THR A 121 4.37 4.71 -3.62
C THR A 121 4.83 4.01 -4.90
N ALA A 122 4.08 4.12 -6.00
CA ALA A 122 4.46 3.55 -7.30
C ALA A 122 5.79 4.12 -7.83
N ILE A 123 6.00 5.43 -7.69
CA ILE A 123 7.27 6.09 -8.03
C ILE A 123 8.40 5.57 -7.12
N ALA A 124 8.16 5.49 -5.81
CA ALA A 124 9.17 5.09 -4.84
C ALA A 124 9.63 3.63 -5.05
N GLU A 125 8.68 2.72 -5.30
CA GLU A 125 8.90 1.28 -5.40
C GLU A 125 9.43 0.88 -6.77
N SER A 126 8.78 1.34 -7.85
CA SER A 126 9.10 0.88 -9.20
C SER A 126 9.57 1.97 -10.15
N GLY A 127 9.45 3.25 -9.78
CA GLY A 127 9.69 4.34 -10.74
C GLY A 127 8.69 4.31 -11.90
N LEU A 128 7.46 3.83 -11.65
CA LEU A 128 6.43 3.58 -12.66
C LEU A 128 6.79 2.50 -13.68
N SER A 129 7.75 1.62 -13.36
CA SER A 129 8.14 0.51 -14.23
C SER A 129 7.92 -0.85 -13.54
N PRO A 130 6.75 -1.48 -13.75
CA PRO A 130 6.41 -2.76 -13.15
C PRO A 130 7.41 -3.84 -13.54
N ARG A 131 7.92 -4.58 -12.55
CA ARG A 131 8.94 -5.61 -12.73
C ARG A 131 8.94 -6.60 -11.58
N PHE A 132 9.59 -7.73 -11.78
CA PHE A 132 10.04 -8.54 -10.67
C PHE A 132 11.33 -7.94 -10.10
N GLN A 133 11.47 -7.94 -8.77
CA GLN A 133 12.62 -7.34 -8.09
C GLN A 133 13.94 -8.01 -8.49
N ASP A 134 14.92 -7.22 -8.92
CA ASP A 134 16.20 -7.73 -9.45
C ASP A 134 17.14 -8.25 -8.35
N SER A 135 16.98 -7.82 -7.10
CA SER A 135 17.75 -8.32 -5.94
C SER A 135 17.15 -9.60 -5.35
N GLU A 136 17.72 -10.15 -4.28
CA GLU A 136 17.26 -11.37 -3.58
C GLU A 136 15.78 -11.38 -3.11
N GLY A 137 15.08 -10.25 -3.11
CA GLY A 137 13.66 -10.16 -2.79
C GLY A 137 12.73 -10.64 -3.90
N ASP A 138 11.46 -10.86 -3.59
CA ASP A 138 10.45 -11.44 -4.49
C ASP A 138 9.30 -10.48 -4.84
N ALA A 139 9.52 -9.18 -4.65
CA ALA A 139 8.51 -8.18 -4.90
C ALA A 139 8.20 -8.05 -6.39
N ILE A 140 6.93 -7.82 -6.72
CA ILE A 140 6.45 -7.79 -8.10
C ILE A 140 5.56 -6.57 -8.42
N GLY A 141 5.53 -6.19 -9.69
CA GLY A 141 4.58 -5.21 -10.23
C GLY A 141 4.88 -3.75 -9.88
N LEU A 142 3.92 -2.88 -10.18
CA LEU A 142 4.04 -1.42 -10.04
C LEU A 142 4.36 -0.97 -8.61
N PHE A 143 3.87 -1.73 -7.64
CA PHE A 143 3.92 -1.40 -6.22
C PHE A 143 4.89 -2.28 -5.41
N GLN A 144 5.68 -3.12 -6.09
CA GLN A 144 6.64 -4.05 -5.49
C GLN A 144 6.04 -4.78 -4.27
N ILE A 145 4.93 -5.49 -4.50
CA ILE A 145 4.31 -6.32 -3.46
C ILE A 145 5.09 -7.62 -3.34
N GLU A 146 5.62 -7.91 -2.15
CA GLU A 146 6.26 -9.19 -1.81
C GLU A 146 5.26 -10.35 -1.75
N TYR A 147 5.72 -11.58 -2.01
CA TYR A 147 4.85 -12.75 -2.05
C TYR A 147 4.13 -13.02 -0.72
N GLY A 148 4.85 -12.87 0.41
CA GLY A 148 4.27 -13.03 1.74
C GLY A 148 3.16 -12.01 2.03
N THR A 149 3.36 -10.76 1.60
CA THR A 149 2.34 -9.70 1.68
C THR A 149 1.12 -10.03 0.83
N TYR A 150 1.33 -10.52 -0.39
CA TYR A 150 0.25 -10.99 -1.26
C TYR A 150 -0.56 -12.11 -0.59
N ARG A 151 0.11 -13.14 -0.03
CA ARG A 151 -0.57 -14.26 0.64
C ARG A 151 -1.36 -13.81 1.86
N ASP A 152 -0.79 -12.92 2.66
CA ASP A 152 -1.46 -12.36 3.84
C ASP A 152 -2.72 -11.56 3.47
N ILE A 153 -2.63 -10.67 2.47
CA ILE A 153 -3.80 -9.92 2.00
C ILE A 153 -4.85 -10.86 1.41
N LEU A 154 -4.45 -11.79 0.55
CA LEU A 154 -5.38 -12.70 -0.11
C LEU A 154 -6.13 -13.58 0.88
N ASN A 155 -5.42 -14.18 1.84
CA ASN A 155 -6.01 -15.20 2.71
C ASN A 155 -6.62 -14.59 3.98
N ARG A 156 -5.90 -13.69 4.66
CA ARG A 156 -6.37 -13.11 5.93
C ARG A 156 -7.29 -11.91 5.70
N VAL A 157 -6.87 -10.95 4.87
CA VAL A 157 -7.65 -9.71 4.69
C VAL A 157 -8.88 -9.97 3.83
N LEU A 158 -8.74 -10.70 2.72
CA LEU A 158 -9.82 -10.93 1.77
C LEU A 158 -10.63 -12.17 2.11
N LYS A 159 -10.12 -13.38 1.87
CA LYS A 159 -10.92 -14.62 2.04
C LYS A 159 -11.51 -14.78 3.43
N LYS A 160 -10.73 -14.50 4.48
CA LYS A 160 -11.17 -14.67 5.86
C LYS A 160 -12.00 -13.50 6.39
N ASN A 161 -11.49 -12.27 6.25
CA ASN A 161 -12.11 -11.12 6.92
C ASN A 161 -13.11 -10.36 6.04
N ASN A 162 -13.00 -10.43 4.72
CA ASN A 162 -13.83 -9.68 3.78
C ASN A 162 -14.23 -10.54 2.56
N PRO A 163 -14.93 -11.68 2.75
CA PRO A 163 -15.20 -12.64 1.67
C PRO A 163 -16.02 -12.04 0.51
N LEU A 164 -16.96 -11.13 0.77
CA LEU A 164 -17.72 -10.47 -0.31
C LEU A 164 -16.84 -9.55 -1.17
N LEU A 165 -15.88 -8.87 -0.55
CA LEU A 165 -14.90 -8.07 -1.27
C LEU A 165 -13.95 -8.97 -2.06
N TYR A 166 -13.55 -10.12 -1.50
CA TYR A 166 -12.78 -11.13 -2.22
C TYR A 166 -13.49 -11.57 -3.50
N GLU A 167 -14.77 -11.97 -3.40
CA GLU A 167 -15.56 -12.40 -4.57
C GLU A 167 -15.69 -11.27 -5.61
N SER A 168 -15.86 -10.03 -5.17
CA SER A 168 -15.90 -8.87 -6.08
C SER A 168 -14.56 -8.71 -6.82
N ILE A 169 -13.42 -8.78 -6.11
CA ILE A 169 -12.09 -8.68 -6.73
C ILE A 169 -11.86 -9.87 -7.67
N LEU A 170 -12.25 -11.07 -7.27
CA LEU A 170 -12.09 -12.30 -8.05
C LEU A 170 -12.90 -12.23 -9.35
N SER A 171 -14.15 -11.78 -9.28
CA SER A 171 -15.00 -11.61 -10.45
C SER A 171 -14.47 -10.56 -11.42
N HIS A 172 -13.91 -9.45 -10.90
CA HIS A 172 -13.45 -8.35 -11.74
C HIS A 172 -12.04 -8.55 -12.31
N PHE A 173 -11.12 -9.07 -11.50
CA PHE A 173 -9.69 -9.16 -11.85
C PHE A 173 -9.15 -10.59 -11.99
N GLY A 174 -9.88 -11.59 -11.49
CA GLY A 174 -9.44 -12.98 -11.50
C GLY A 174 -9.33 -13.54 -12.92
N ASN A 175 -8.46 -14.54 -13.08
CA ASN A 175 -8.35 -15.32 -14.30
C ASN A 175 -8.52 -16.80 -13.96
N GLY A 176 -9.46 -17.48 -14.64
CA GLY A 176 -9.75 -18.90 -14.37
C GLY A 176 -10.18 -19.18 -12.92
N GLY A 177 -10.93 -18.27 -12.30
CA GLY A 177 -11.43 -18.43 -10.93
C GLY A 177 -10.37 -18.27 -9.84
N LYS A 178 -9.20 -17.68 -10.14
CA LYS A 178 -8.19 -17.34 -9.14
C LYS A 178 -7.58 -15.96 -9.38
N ILE A 179 -7.08 -15.37 -8.29
CA ILE A 179 -6.12 -14.27 -8.34
C ILE A 179 -4.76 -14.89 -8.03
N SER A 180 -3.82 -14.79 -8.97
CA SER A 180 -2.45 -15.27 -8.83
C SER A 180 -1.51 -14.13 -8.48
N PHE A 181 -0.30 -14.45 -7.99
CA PHE A 181 0.70 -13.42 -7.70
C PHE A 181 1.19 -12.70 -8.96
N GLU A 182 1.31 -13.43 -10.07
CA GLU A 182 1.65 -12.89 -11.38
C GLU A 182 0.64 -11.87 -11.91
N ASP A 183 -0.62 -11.93 -11.49
CA ASP A 183 -1.61 -10.94 -11.88
C ASP A 183 -1.22 -9.53 -11.40
N LEU A 184 -0.49 -9.41 -10.28
CA LEU A 184 0.00 -8.11 -9.77
C LEU A 184 1.12 -7.52 -10.65
N GLN A 185 1.77 -8.33 -11.48
CA GLN A 185 2.77 -7.90 -12.47
C GLN A 185 2.14 -7.33 -13.74
N THR A 186 1.02 -7.93 -14.17
CA THR A 186 0.42 -7.67 -15.48
C THR A 186 -0.81 -6.77 -15.41
N LYS A 187 -1.45 -6.67 -14.24
CA LYS A 187 -2.67 -5.87 -14.03
C LYS A 187 -2.40 -4.74 -13.02
N ASN A 188 -2.02 -3.57 -13.52
CA ASN A 188 -1.62 -2.43 -12.69
C ASN A 188 -2.71 -1.98 -11.71
N ALA A 189 -3.99 -2.03 -12.11
CA ALA A 189 -5.11 -1.72 -11.22
C ALA A 189 -5.25 -2.76 -10.08
N LEU A 190 -5.06 -4.05 -10.35
CA LEU A 190 -5.06 -5.07 -9.29
C LEU A 190 -3.86 -4.89 -8.35
N SER A 191 -2.69 -4.55 -8.88
CA SER A 191 -1.51 -4.19 -8.07
C SER A 191 -1.82 -3.02 -7.12
N ALA A 192 -2.50 -1.99 -7.63
CA ALA A 192 -2.97 -0.86 -6.83
C ALA A 192 -4.03 -1.26 -5.78
N VAL A 193 -4.92 -2.21 -6.09
CA VAL A 193 -5.88 -2.76 -5.11
C VAL A 193 -5.14 -3.37 -3.92
N PHE A 194 -4.13 -4.21 -4.16
CA PHE A 194 -3.34 -4.82 -3.09
C PHE A 194 -2.56 -3.77 -2.29
N ALA A 195 -1.95 -2.79 -2.95
CA ALA A 195 -1.26 -1.70 -2.28
C ALA A 195 -2.20 -0.86 -1.41
N ARG A 196 -3.40 -0.55 -1.88
CA ARG A 196 -4.41 0.21 -1.13
C ARG A 196 -4.91 -0.56 0.08
N LEU A 197 -5.16 -1.87 -0.08
CA LEU A 197 -5.55 -2.76 1.01
C LEU A 197 -4.43 -2.85 2.06
N LYS A 198 -3.16 -2.93 1.65
CA LYS A 198 -2.01 -2.90 2.57
C LYS A 198 -2.04 -1.65 3.46
N TYR A 199 -2.21 -0.46 2.87
CA TYR A 199 -2.34 0.77 3.65
C TYR A 199 -3.57 0.79 4.55
N ALA A 200 -4.72 0.28 4.08
CA ALA A 200 -5.96 0.24 4.85
C ALA A 200 -5.85 -0.56 6.16
N GLN A 201 -4.95 -1.56 6.20
CA GLN A 201 -4.74 -2.37 7.40
C GLN A 201 -4.21 -1.57 8.61
N SER A 202 -3.61 -0.40 8.38
CA SER A 202 -3.12 0.46 9.46
C SER A 202 -4.25 1.06 10.30
N GLY A 203 -5.43 1.28 9.71
CA GLY A 203 -6.53 2.02 10.33
C GLY A 203 -6.20 3.49 10.66
N VAL A 204 -5.06 4.01 10.19
CA VAL A 204 -4.62 5.38 10.46
C VAL A 204 -5.09 6.30 9.33
N LEU A 205 -5.39 7.56 9.68
CA LEU A 205 -5.73 8.59 8.70
C LEU A 205 -4.60 8.78 7.71
N LEU A 206 -4.97 8.92 6.44
CA LEU A 206 -4.02 9.16 5.38
C LEU A 206 -3.48 10.60 5.47
N PRO A 207 -2.18 10.82 5.18
CA PRO A 207 -1.61 12.16 5.10
C PRO A 207 -2.26 12.95 3.96
N GLU A 208 -2.21 14.28 4.06
CA GLU A 208 -2.77 15.16 3.01
C GLU A 208 -2.09 14.95 1.65
N ALA A 209 -2.86 15.19 0.59
CA ALA A 209 -2.34 15.19 -0.77
C ALA A 209 -1.34 16.36 -0.93
N GLY A 210 -0.21 16.11 -1.60
CA GLY A 210 0.86 17.09 -1.74
C GLY A 210 1.83 17.19 -0.55
N ASP A 211 1.50 16.65 0.63
CA ASP A 211 2.46 16.60 1.75
C ASP A 211 3.39 15.38 1.60
N TYR A 212 4.40 15.53 0.74
CA TYR A 212 5.33 14.45 0.43
C TYR A 212 6.15 14.00 1.64
N ALA A 213 6.39 14.88 2.61
CA ALA A 213 7.12 14.54 3.82
C ALA A 213 6.29 13.62 4.72
N ALA A 214 5.02 13.99 4.98
CA ALA A 214 4.10 13.15 5.73
C ALA A 214 3.82 11.83 5.00
N GLN A 215 3.64 11.86 3.68
CA GLN A 215 3.50 10.66 2.85
C GLN A 215 4.72 9.74 2.92
N GLY A 216 5.93 10.29 2.85
CA GLY A 216 7.17 9.52 2.96
C GLY A 216 7.30 8.84 4.32
N ALA A 217 6.94 9.53 5.41
CA ALA A 217 6.89 8.96 6.76
C ALA A 217 5.84 7.84 6.86
N TYR A 218 4.65 8.07 6.29
CA TYR A 218 3.56 7.09 6.26
C TYR A 218 3.95 5.83 5.47
N TYR A 219 4.51 6.02 4.27
CA TYR A 219 5.07 4.96 3.42
C TYR A 219 6.13 4.15 4.17
N LYS A 220 7.09 4.82 4.81
CA LYS A 220 8.15 4.12 5.55
C LYS A 220 7.59 3.28 6.69
N LYS A 221 6.59 3.80 7.41
CA LYS A 221 6.01 3.13 8.57
C LYS A 221 5.09 1.96 8.19
N TYR A 222 4.20 2.15 7.21
CA TYR A 222 3.10 1.22 6.95
C TYR A 222 3.25 0.39 5.67
N TYR A 223 4.13 0.80 4.75
CA TYR A 223 4.31 0.10 3.48
C TYR A 223 5.66 -0.59 3.40
N ASN A 224 6.75 0.17 3.49
CA ASN A 224 8.11 -0.35 3.38
C ASN A 224 8.58 -1.05 4.66
N THR A 225 8.04 -0.63 5.81
CA THR A 225 8.42 -1.04 7.17
C THR A 225 9.85 -0.62 7.55
N HIS A 226 10.20 -0.75 8.84
CA HIS A 226 11.52 -0.39 9.36
C HIS A 226 12.66 -1.23 8.74
N LEU A 227 12.38 -2.50 8.38
CA LEU A 227 13.37 -3.40 7.76
C LEU A 227 13.56 -3.17 6.26
N GLY A 228 12.60 -2.53 5.59
CA GLY A 228 12.71 -2.25 4.17
C GLY A 228 13.80 -1.22 3.85
N LYS A 229 14.36 -1.29 2.65
CA LYS A 229 15.43 -0.38 2.19
C LYS A 229 14.96 1.04 1.86
N GLY A 230 13.65 1.27 1.80
CA GLY A 230 13.07 2.59 1.52
C GLY A 230 13.35 3.56 2.66
N SER A 231 13.47 4.84 2.35
CA SER A 231 13.60 5.91 3.33
C SER A 231 12.63 7.05 3.02
N VAL A 232 12.31 7.84 4.04
CA VAL A 232 11.48 9.06 3.89
C VAL A 232 12.12 10.01 2.89
N SER A 233 13.43 10.25 3.02
CA SER A 233 14.18 11.14 2.11
C SER A 233 14.15 10.66 0.66
N ASN A 234 14.30 9.36 0.41
CA ASN A 234 14.25 8.82 -0.94
C ASN A 234 12.86 8.91 -1.57
N PHE A 235 11.80 8.71 -0.78
CA PHE A 235 10.42 8.90 -1.24
C PHE A 235 10.20 10.35 -1.69
N VAL A 236 10.50 11.31 -0.81
CA VAL A 236 10.33 12.75 -1.07
C VAL A 236 11.16 13.18 -2.27
N ARG A 237 12.43 12.79 -2.32
CA ARG A 237 13.34 13.15 -3.41
C ARG A 237 12.81 12.65 -4.76
N LYS A 238 12.46 11.36 -4.86
CA LYS A 238 11.92 10.79 -6.11
C LYS A 238 10.62 11.48 -6.54
N ARG A 239 9.78 11.89 -5.59
CA ARG A 239 8.55 12.64 -5.87
C ARG A 239 8.82 14.01 -6.48
N ILE A 240 9.71 14.77 -5.84
CA ILE A 240 10.10 16.10 -6.34
C ILE A 240 10.78 16.00 -7.71
N GLU A 241 11.72 15.06 -7.87
CA GLU A 241 12.39 14.80 -9.16
C GLU A 241 11.38 14.48 -10.27
N TYR A 242 10.36 13.65 -9.97
CA TYR A 242 9.32 13.29 -10.92
C TYR A 242 8.47 14.50 -11.33
N GLU A 243 7.96 15.28 -10.37
CA GLU A 243 7.12 16.45 -10.68
C GLU A 243 7.91 17.53 -11.44
N ASN A 244 9.16 17.78 -11.06
CA ASN A 244 10.02 18.73 -11.78
C ASN A 244 10.34 18.25 -13.20
N GLY A 245 10.64 16.96 -13.37
CA GLY A 245 10.86 16.37 -14.69
C GLY A 245 9.62 16.34 -15.57
N ALA A 246 8.43 16.20 -14.97
CA ALA A 246 7.15 16.31 -15.68
C ALA A 246 6.86 17.76 -16.11
N ALA A 247 7.14 18.74 -15.25
CA ALA A 247 6.97 20.16 -15.55
C ALA A 247 7.88 20.63 -16.70
N VAL A 248 9.12 20.15 -16.76
CA VAL A 248 10.06 20.47 -17.86
C VAL A 248 9.58 19.87 -19.19
N ARG A 249 9.01 18.65 -19.18
CA ARG A 249 8.44 18.02 -20.38
C ARG A 249 7.16 18.70 -20.88
N SER A 250 6.33 19.25 -19.98
CA SER A 250 5.13 20.00 -20.38
C SER A 250 5.44 21.42 -20.87
N SER A 251 6.52 22.06 -20.39
CA SER A 251 6.95 23.39 -20.86
C SER A 251 7.77 23.38 -22.16
N GLY A 252 8.33 22.24 -22.57
CA GLY A 252 9.21 22.10 -23.75
C GLY A 252 8.49 21.87 -25.09
N GLY A 253 7.17 22.01 -25.14
CA GLY A 253 6.34 21.59 -26.27
C GLY A 253 5.95 22.67 -27.29
N VAL A 254 6.88 23.50 -27.79
CA VAL A 254 6.72 24.18 -29.10
C VAL A 254 8.10 24.39 -29.75
N SER A 255 8.52 23.46 -30.60
CA SER A 255 9.32 23.78 -31.78
C SER A 255 9.24 22.62 -32.77
N SER A 256 8.24 22.67 -33.65
CA SER A 256 8.28 21.92 -34.90
C SER A 256 9.09 22.74 -35.91
N PRO A 257 10.19 22.23 -36.50
CA PRO A 257 10.68 22.80 -37.73
C PRO A 257 9.94 22.13 -38.89
N ALA A 258 9.02 22.90 -39.48
CA ALA A 258 8.62 22.69 -40.86
C ALA A 258 9.81 22.90 -41.79
N LYS A 259 10.13 21.91 -42.62
CA LYS A 259 10.75 22.02 -43.95
C LYS A 259 10.57 20.65 -44.64
N ALA A 260 9.56 20.49 -45.50
CA ALA A 260 9.58 20.84 -46.92
C ALA A 260 10.71 20.13 -47.70
N ALA A 261 10.34 19.05 -48.39
CA ALA A 261 11.00 18.63 -49.63
C ALA A 261 9.99 17.85 -50.49
N SER A 262 9.33 18.57 -51.39
CA SER A 262 8.64 18.00 -52.56
C SER A 262 9.66 17.78 -53.68
N SER A 263 9.60 16.60 -54.30
CA SER A 263 9.77 16.31 -55.73
C SER A 263 10.78 17.15 -56.55
N SER A 264 11.78 16.47 -57.12
CA SER A 264 12.16 16.72 -58.52
C SER A 264 12.72 15.46 -59.19
N LYS A 265 11.99 15.04 -60.22
CA LYS A 265 12.26 14.06 -61.27
C LYS A 265 13.24 14.68 -62.29
N LYS A 266 14.33 13.97 -62.67
CA LYS A 266 15.08 14.04 -63.96
C LYS A 266 16.21 12.99 -63.93
N GLN A 267 16.11 11.91 -64.72
CA GLN A 267 16.80 11.72 -66.01
C GLN A 267 18.32 11.90 -65.94
N ASN A 268 19.07 10.79 -65.86
CA ASN A 268 19.76 10.16 -67.00
C ASN A 268 20.08 8.70 -66.65
#